data_AF-D3LBL9-F1
#
_entry.id   AF-D3LBL9-F1
#
_cell.length_a   1.000
_cell.length_b   1.000
_cell.length_c   1.000
_cell.angle_alpha   90.00
_cell.angle_beta   90.00
_cell.angle_gamma   90.00
#
_symmetry.space_group_name_H-M   'P 1'
#
loop_
_entity.id
_entity.type
_entity.pdbx_description
1 polymer ?
#
loop_
_entity_poly.entity_id
_entity_poly.type
_entity_poly.pdbx_seq_one_letter_code
_entity_poly.pdbx_strand_id
1 'polypeptide(L)'
;MEEKNKELKQDAKEVQAATAKLKSENKDNLLPKKLKNAIKNAVSNKNYIIRVNVANGRLIGISLIVPAKLLSSGSNKKSAQTFATTFALLANSLGANSKNVLEKFTKFAKEAKTSQTTSLKTISSKGIKFDTGFSTKKIYIFITR
;
A
#
# COMPACT_ATOMS: atom_id res chain seq x y z
N MET A 1 -23.57 -3.56 11.83
CA MET A 1 -22.66 -3.03 10.78
C MET A 1 -21.59 -2.08 11.34
N GLU A 2 -21.59 -1.75 12.64
CA GLU A 2 -20.63 -0.84 13.26
C GLU A 2 -19.24 -1.43 13.58
N GLU A 3 -19.15 -2.73 13.89
CA GLU A 3 -17.87 -3.36 14.27
C GLU A 3 -16.86 -3.44 13.12
N LYS A 4 -17.31 -3.71 11.90
CA LYS A 4 -16.43 -3.88 10.72
C LYS A 4 -15.90 -2.57 10.14
N ASN A 5 -16.59 -1.45 10.39
CA ASN A 5 -16.05 -0.12 10.12
C ASN A 5 -15.01 0.30 11.18
N LYS A 6 -15.05 -0.27 12.39
CA LYS A 6 -13.98 -0.08 13.39
C LYS A 6 -12.71 -0.79 12.97
N GLU A 7 -12.78 -2.04 12.46
CA GLU A 7 -11.60 -2.79 11.99
C GLU A 7 -10.84 -2.06 10.87
N LEU A 8 -11.54 -1.55 9.85
CA LEU A 8 -10.91 -0.75 8.77
C LEU A 8 -10.28 0.55 9.27
N LYS A 9 -10.91 1.21 10.27
CA LYS A 9 -10.36 2.39 10.93
C LYS A 9 -9.20 2.04 11.86
N GLN A 10 -9.17 0.83 12.40
CA GLN A 10 -8.13 0.33 13.29
C GLN A 10 -6.89 -0.08 12.50
N ASP A 11 -7.05 -0.78 11.38
CA ASP A 11 -5.97 -1.04 10.40
C ASP A 11 -5.38 0.28 9.88
N ALA A 12 -6.24 1.25 9.56
CA ALA A 12 -5.84 2.60 9.17
C ALA A 12 -5.03 3.30 10.26
N LYS A 13 -5.48 3.19 11.52
CA LYS A 13 -4.78 3.72 12.69
C LYS A 13 -3.48 2.99 12.98
N GLU A 14 -3.37 1.68 12.77
CA GLU A 14 -2.13 0.93 12.96
C GLU A 14 -1.11 1.27 11.88
N VAL A 15 -1.55 1.44 10.63
CA VAL A 15 -0.70 1.91 9.54
C VAL A 15 -0.27 3.37 9.79
N GLN A 16 -1.19 4.24 10.22
CA GLN A 16 -0.86 5.62 10.59
C GLN A 16 0.03 5.67 11.83
N ALA A 17 -0.18 4.82 12.83
CA ALA A 17 0.62 4.75 14.05
C ALA A 17 2.00 4.17 13.76
N ALA A 18 2.12 3.15 12.91
CA ALA A 18 3.39 2.66 12.42
C ALA A 18 4.13 3.75 11.63
N THR A 19 3.42 4.50 10.78
CA THR A 19 4.00 5.62 10.01
C THR A 19 4.36 6.81 10.90
N ALA A 20 3.56 7.11 11.91
CA ALA A 20 3.75 8.21 12.85
C ALA A 20 4.86 7.89 13.84
N LYS A 21 4.93 6.66 14.36
CA LYS A 21 6.02 6.17 15.21
C LYS A 21 7.36 6.26 14.48
N LEU A 22 7.40 5.89 13.19
CA LEU A 22 8.57 6.07 12.33
C LEU A 22 8.92 7.54 12.04
N LYS A 23 7.95 8.46 12.06
CA LYS A 23 8.17 9.91 11.90
C LYS A 23 8.59 10.59 13.21
N SER A 24 8.08 10.16 14.35
CA SER A 24 8.39 10.71 15.67
C SER A 24 9.72 10.22 16.22
N GLU A 25 10.16 9.01 15.86
CA GLU A 25 11.49 8.48 16.20
C GLU A 25 12.64 9.18 15.43
N ASN A 26 12.37 10.21 14.63
CA ASN A 26 13.32 10.78 13.67
C ASN A 26 13.39 12.30 13.62
N LYS A 27 12.99 13.02 14.68
CA LYS A 27 13.04 14.49 14.63
C LYS A 27 14.35 15.16 15.05
N ASP A 28 15.04 14.76 16.11
CA ASP A 28 16.19 15.61 16.56
C ASP A 28 17.39 14.85 17.14
N ASN A 29 17.50 13.54 16.90
CA ASN A 29 18.75 12.82 17.14
C ASN A 29 18.79 11.62 16.21
N LEU A 30 19.64 11.71 15.18
CA LEU A 30 19.72 10.80 14.04
C LEU A 30 19.90 9.34 14.46
N LEU A 31 18.77 8.65 14.61
CA LEU A 31 18.59 7.20 14.69
C LEU A 31 19.12 6.56 15.99
N PRO A 32 18.34 5.67 16.66
CA PRO A 32 19.01 4.58 17.35
C PRO A 32 19.89 3.90 16.30
N LYS A 33 21.22 3.86 16.53
CA LYS A 33 22.25 3.33 15.59
C LYS A 33 21.98 1.90 15.06
N LYS A 34 20.89 1.25 15.48
CA LYS A 34 20.47 -0.10 15.12
C LYS A 34 18.95 -0.24 14.98
N LEU A 35 18.29 0.55 14.14
CA LEU A 35 17.12 0.00 13.43
C LEU A 35 17.69 -0.98 12.39
N LYS A 36 17.85 -2.26 12.79
CA LYS A 36 18.34 -3.31 11.88
C LYS A 36 17.57 -3.22 10.57
N ASN A 37 18.28 -3.19 9.44
CA ASN A 37 17.68 -3.29 8.11
C ASN A 37 16.63 -4.41 8.15
N ALA A 38 15.36 -4.05 7.95
CA ALA A 38 14.27 -4.95 8.23
C ALA A 38 13.17 -4.78 7.20
N ILE A 39 12.84 -5.90 6.57
CA ILE A 39 11.64 -6.07 5.77
C ILE A 39 10.63 -6.78 6.69
N LYS A 40 9.58 -6.08 7.10
CA LYS A 40 8.57 -6.63 8.03
C LYS A 40 7.18 -6.47 7.46
N ASN A 41 6.34 -7.49 7.63
CA ASN A 41 4.92 -7.35 7.39
C ASN A 41 4.32 -6.57 8.58
N ALA A 42 3.92 -5.33 8.35
CA ALA A 42 3.22 -4.52 9.35
C ALA A 42 1.76 -4.97 9.51
N VAL A 43 1.13 -5.39 8.41
CA VAL A 43 -0.20 -6.02 8.40
C VAL A 43 -0.15 -7.23 7.48
N SER A 44 -0.75 -8.33 7.90
CA SER A 44 -0.86 -9.55 7.09
C SER A 44 -2.18 -10.25 7.36
N ASN A 45 -3.09 -10.22 6.39
CA ASN A 45 -4.35 -10.94 6.45
C ASN A 45 -4.69 -11.55 5.08
N LYS A 46 -5.82 -12.25 4.97
CA LYS A 46 -6.25 -12.92 3.73
C LYS A 46 -6.56 -11.93 2.58
N ASN A 47 -6.81 -10.66 2.91
CA ASN A 47 -7.20 -9.64 1.95
C ASN A 47 -6.02 -8.85 1.42
N TYR A 48 -5.01 -8.59 2.25
CA TYR A 48 -3.83 -7.84 1.85
C TYR A 48 -2.66 -8.04 2.83
N ILE A 49 -1.47 -7.73 2.35
CA ILE A 49 -0.24 -7.64 3.15
C ILE A 49 0.32 -6.24 2.95
N ILE A 50 0.58 -5.54 4.06
CA ILE A 50 1.37 -4.31 4.08
C ILE A 50 2.74 -4.67 4.62
N ARG A 51 3.76 -4.52 3.79
CA ARG A 51 5.14 -4.78 4.14
C ARG A 51 5.92 -3.47 4.11
N VAL A 52 6.58 -3.15 5.21
CA VAL A 52 7.46 -1.99 5.33
C VAL A 52 8.90 -2.43 5.08
N ASN A 53 9.63 -1.61 4.32
CA ASN A 53 11.06 -1.77 4.10
C ASN A 53 11.80 -0.63 4.78
N VAL A 54 12.56 -0.96 5.82
CA VAL A 54 13.37 -0.02 6.58
C VAL A 54 14.84 -0.34 6.31
N ALA A 55 15.58 0.64 5.79
CA ALA A 55 17.03 0.56 5.61
C ALA A 55 17.68 1.81 6.20
N ASN A 56 18.84 1.64 6.83
CA ASN A 56 19.55 2.73 7.52
C ASN A 56 18.64 3.49 8.51
N GLY A 57 17.72 2.75 9.16
CA GLY A 57 16.72 3.30 10.07
C GLY A 57 15.72 4.29 9.47
N ARG A 58 15.61 4.33 8.14
CA ARG A 58 14.63 5.13 7.40
C ARG A 58 13.67 4.21 6.67
N LEU A 59 12.39 4.60 6.63
CA LEU A 59 11.41 3.94 5.78
C LEU A 59 11.76 4.22 4.31
N ILE A 60 12.22 3.20 3.60
CA ILE A 60 12.59 3.30 2.18
C ILE A 60 11.36 3.10 1.29
N GLY A 61 10.43 2.25 1.72
CA GLY A 61 9.20 2.04 0.97
C GLY A 61 8.20 1.14 1.66
N ILE A 62 6.99 1.12 1.10
CA ILE A 62 5.87 0.30 1.54
C ILE A 62 5.44 -0.58 0.38
N SER A 63 5.35 -1.89 0.57
CA SER A 63 4.75 -2.81 -0.39
C SER A 63 3.34 -3.18 0.07
N LEU A 64 2.35 -2.92 -0.77
CA LEU A 64 0.99 -3.42 -0.64
C LEU A 64 0.81 -4.62 -1.58
N ILE A 65 0.52 -5.79 -1.03
CA ILE A 65 0.34 -7.04 -1.78
C ILE A 65 -1.11 -7.49 -1.62
N VAL A 66 -1.80 -7.69 -2.73
CA VAL A 66 -3.23 -7.99 -2.77
C VAL A 66 -3.48 -9.19 -3.67
N PRO A 67 -4.25 -10.21 -3.27
CA PRO A 67 -4.64 -11.28 -4.17
C PRO A 67 -5.43 -10.74 -5.37
N ALA A 68 -5.02 -11.09 -6.60
CA ALA A 68 -5.65 -10.58 -7.83
C ALA A 68 -7.13 -10.99 -7.93
N LYS A 69 -7.50 -12.12 -7.33
CA LYS A 69 -8.90 -12.60 -7.23
C LYS A 69 -9.81 -11.63 -6.46
N LEU A 70 -9.27 -10.73 -5.62
CA LEU A 70 -10.07 -9.73 -4.91
C LEU A 70 -10.42 -8.52 -5.77
N LEU A 71 -9.77 -8.34 -6.92
CA LEU A 71 -10.05 -7.28 -7.90
C LEU A 71 -10.57 -7.84 -9.25
N SER A 72 -10.84 -9.14 -9.32
CA SER A 72 -11.42 -9.78 -10.50
C SER A 72 -12.92 -9.47 -10.62
N SER A 73 -13.50 -9.69 -11.79
CA SER A 73 -14.92 -9.36 -12.04
C SER A 73 -15.90 -10.19 -11.20
N GLY A 74 -15.46 -11.34 -10.66
CA GLY A 74 -16.23 -12.16 -9.71
C GLY A 74 -15.95 -11.85 -8.24
N SER A 75 -15.16 -10.82 -7.93
CA SER A 75 -14.90 -10.39 -6.55
C SER A 75 -16.10 -9.67 -5.96
N ASN A 76 -16.35 -9.85 -4.66
CA ASN A 76 -17.37 -9.08 -3.97
C ASN A 76 -16.95 -7.60 -3.98
N LYS A 77 -17.87 -6.69 -4.36
CA LYS A 77 -17.70 -5.23 -4.36
C LYS A 77 -17.02 -4.72 -3.09
N LYS A 78 -17.26 -5.38 -1.95
CA LYS A 78 -16.62 -5.09 -0.66
C LYS A 78 -15.10 -5.24 -0.67
N SER A 79 -14.54 -6.30 -1.26
CA SER A 79 -13.08 -6.53 -1.25
C SER A 79 -12.33 -5.51 -2.11
N ALA A 80 -12.89 -5.18 -3.27
CA ALA A 80 -12.36 -4.12 -4.12
C ALA A 80 -12.44 -2.74 -3.43
N GLN A 81 -13.50 -2.49 -2.67
CA GLN A 81 -13.67 -1.27 -1.90
C GLN A 81 -12.68 -1.18 -0.74
N THR A 82 -12.47 -2.26 0.03
CA THR A 82 -11.44 -2.33 1.08
C THR A 82 -10.07 -2.00 0.50
N PHE A 83 -9.70 -2.61 -0.62
CA PHE A 83 -8.44 -2.29 -1.30
C PHE A 83 -8.36 -0.81 -1.68
N ALA A 84 -9.38 -0.26 -2.35
CA ALA A 84 -9.40 1.12 -2.77
C ALA A 84 -9.26 2.10 -1.60
N THR A 85 -9.94 1.82 -0.48
CA THR A 85 -9.85 2.61 0.76
C THR A 85 -8.46 2.53 1.38
N THR A 86 -7.90 1.33 1.55
CA THR A 86 -6.55 1.14 2.10
C THR A 86 -5.50 1.83 1.23
N PHE A 87 -5.61 1.68 -0.09
CA PHE A 87 -4.70 2.30 -1.05
C PHE A 87 -4.79 3.82 -1.04
N ALA A 88 -6.01 4.39 -1.03
CA ALA A 88 -6.23 5.82 -0.94
C ALA A 88 -5.70 6.39 0.38
N LEU A 89 -5.90 5.69 1.50
CA LEU A 89 -5.39 6.08 2.80
C LEU A 89 -3.85 6.13 2.82
N LEU A 90 -3.19 5.09 2.31
CA LEU A 90 -1.73 5.04 2.19
C LEU A 90 -1.22 6.20 1.33
N ALA A 91 -1.83 6.43 0.17
CA ALA A 91 -1.48 7.54 -0.71
C ALA A 91 -1.61 8.90 -0.01
N ASN A 92 -2.75 9.16 0.65
CA ASN A 92 -2.97 10.41 1.39
C ASN A 92 -1.99 10.59 2.55
N SER A 93 -1.73 9.53 3.34
CA SER A 93 -0.80 9.56 4.47
C SER A 93 0.65 9.88 4.06
N LEU A 94 1.02 9.52 2.83
CA LEU A 94 2.32 9.81 2.24
C LEU A 94 2.38 11.18 1.55
N GLY A 95 1.23 11.83 1.35
CA GLY A 95 1.10 13.16 0.72
C GLY A 95 0.75 13.12 -0.77
N ALA A 96 0.48 11.94 -1.35
CA ALA A 96 0.04 11.79 -2.73
C ALA A 96 -1.44 12.18 -2.92
N ASN A 97 -1.83 12.47 -4.16
CA ASN A 97 -3.24 12.66 -4.51
C ASN A 97 -3.91 11.28 -4.71
N SER A 98 -4.57 10.78 -3.66
CA SER A 98 -5.22 9.47 -3.65
C SER A 98 -6.21 9.25 -4.79
N LYS A 99 -7.01 10.27 -5.17
CA LYS A 99 -7.98 10.15 -6.26
C LYS A 99 -7.30 9.85 -7.60
N ASN A 100 -6.31 10.67 -7.96
CA ASN A 100 -5.53 10.50 -9.19
C ASN A 100 -4.79 9.15 -9.21
N VAL A 101 -4.18 8.78 -8.09
CA VAL A 101 -3.44 7.52 -7.98
C VAL A 101 -4.38 6.32 -8.12
N LEU A 102 -5.57 6.36 -7.51
CA LEU A 102 -6.57 5.29 -7.62
C LEU A 102 -7.17 5.18 -9.04
N GLU A 103 -7.43 6.31 -9.70
CA GLU A 103 -7.92 6.34 -11.09
C GLU A 103 -6.90 5.72 -12.05
N LYS A 104 -5.63 6.11 -11.95
CA LYS A 104 -4.54 5.55 -12.76
C LYS A 104 -4.34 4.06 -12.48
N PHE A 105 -4.37 3.65 -11.21
CA PHE A 105 -4.31 2.24 -10.85
C PHE A 105 -5.44 1.44 -11.49
N THR A 106 -6.67 1.96 -11.45
CA THR A 106 -7.84 1.29 -12.03
C THR A 106 -7.70 1.12 -13.53
N LYS A 107 -7.16 2.14 -14.23
CA LYS A 107 -6.87 2.06 -15.67
C LYS A 107 -5.84 0.97 -15.96
N PHE A 108 -4.71 0.97 -15.25
CA PHE A 108 -3.66 -0.04 -15.44
C PHE A 108 -4.14 -1.45 -15.10
N ALA A 109 -4.95 -1.61 -14.06
CA ALA A 109 -5.54 -2.90 -13.70
C ALA A 109 -6.49 -3.44 -14.78
N LYS A 110 -7.21 -2.58 -15.51
CA LYS A 110 -8.04 -2.98 -16.66
C LYS A 110 -7.18 -3.38 -17.86
N GLU A 111 -6.16 -2.59 -18.20
CA GLU A 111 -5.22 -2.88 -19.28
C GLU A 111 -4.45 -4.19 -19.06
N ALA A 112 -4.03 -4.45 -17.81
CA ALA A 112 -3.34 -5.68 -17.42
C ALA A 112 -4.24 -6.92 -17.44
N LYS A 113 -5.58 -6.78 -17.42
CA LYS A 113 -6.49 -7.91 -17.66
C LYS A 113 -6.57 -8.27 -19.14
N THR A 114 -6.43 -7.29 -20.02
CA THR A 114 -6.49 -7.49 -21.47
C THR A 114 -5.16 -7.96 -22.07
N SER A 115 -4.04 -7.55 -21.47
CA SER A 115 -2.71 -7.98 -21.87
C SER A 115 -2.27 -9.15 -20.97
N GLN A 116 -2.01 -10.34 -21.53
CA GLN A 116 -1.53 -11.52 -20.78
C GLN A 116 -0.10 -11.36 -20.22
N THR A 117 0.40 -10.13 -20.09
CA THR A 117 1.77 -9.80 -19.71
C THR A 117 1.85 -9.24 -18.30
N THR A 118 2.93 -9.60 -17.58
CA THR A 118 3.23 -9.04 -16.26
C THR A 118 3.71 -7.60 -16.46
N SER A 119 2.78 -6.65 -16.43
CA SER A 119 3.09 -5.23 -16.65
C SER A 119 3.44 -4.53 -15.33
N LEU A 120 4.63 -3.93 -15.30
CA LEU A 120 5.02 -2.96 -14.28
C LEU A 120 4.64 -1.57 -14.78
N LYS A 121 3.81 -0.86 -14.01
CA LYS A 121 3.41 0.51 -14.33
C LYS A 121 3.66 1.40 -13.12
N THR A 122 4.35 2.52 -13.33
CA THR A 122 4.60 3.50 -12.26
C THR A 122 3.55 4.60 -12.31
N ILE A 123 2.93 4.88 -11.17
CA ILE A 123 2.08 6.04 -10.95
C ILE A 123 2.85 7.02 -10.08
N SER A 124 3.04 8.25 -10.55
CA SER A 124 3.70 9.31 -9.78
C SER A 124 2.69 10.36 -9.32
N SER A 125 2.79 10.80 -8.06
CA SER A 125 1.98 11.87 -7.49
C SER A 125 2.71 12.59 -6.37
N LYS A 126 2.96 13.90 -6.52
CA LYS A 126 3.61 14.77 -5.52
C LYS A 126 4.94 14.19 -4.96
N GLY A 127 5.78 13.67 -5.85
CA GLY A 127 7.06 13.06 -5.46
C GLY A 127 6.95 11.66 -4.86
N ILE A 128 5.75 11.07 -4.79
CA ILE A 128 5.54 9.68 -4.40
C ILE A 128 5.39 8.82 -5.65
N LYS A 129 6.11 7.71 -5.74
CA LYS A 129 6.00 6.72 -6.81
C LYS A 129 5.27 5.49 -6.31
N PHE A 130 4.38 4.95 -7.14
CA PHE A 130 3.64 3.72 -6.91
C PHE A 130 3.90 2.78 -8.08
N ASP A 131 4.82 1.84 -7.92
CA ASP A 131 5.16 0.84 -8.92
C ASP A 131 4.21 -0.35 -8.78
N THR A 132 3.30 -0.50 -9.73
CA THR A 132 2.23 -1.51 -9.71
C THR A 132 2.60 -2.66 -10.64
N GLY A 133 2.74 -3.87 -10.09
CA GLY A 133 2.94 -5.11 -10.82
C GLY A 133 1.71 -6.01 -10.73
N PHE A 134 1.20 -6.42 -11.90
CA PHE A 134 0.04 -7.30 -12.01
C PHE A 134 0.45 -8.71 -12.39
N SER A 135 0.04 -9.70 -11.59
CA SER A 135 0.20 -11.14 -11.86
C SER A 135 -1.17 -11.84 -11.79
N THR A 136 -1.26 -13.06 -12.33
CA THR A 136 -2.47 -13.89 -12.29
C THR A 136 -2.97 -14.17 -10.87
N LYS A 137 -2.08 -14.20 -9.88
CA LYS A 137 -2.43 -14.53 -8.48
C LYS A 137 -2.42 -13.32 -7.55
N LYS A 138 -1.53 -12.35 -7.77
CA LYS A 138 -1.27 -11.24 -6.84
C LYS A 138 -0.99 -9.94 -7.59
N ILE A 139 -1.32 -8.84 -6.94
CA ILE A 139 -1.00 -7.49 -7.35
C ILE A 139 -0.03 -6.95 -6.31
N TYR A 140 1.07 -6.40 -6.78
CA TYR A 140 2.12 -5.82 -5.96
C TYR A 140 2.15 -4.33 -6.23
N ILE A 141 2.15 -3.52 -5.17
CA ILE A 141 2.26 -2.08 -5.29
C ILE A 141 3.38 -1.64 -4.37
N PHE A 142 4.49 -1.20 -4.95
CA PHE A 142 5.62 -0.68 -4.21
C PHE A 142 5.56 0.85 -4.19
N ILE A 143 5.56 1.42 -2.99
CA ILE A 143 5.37 2.85 -2.76
C ILE A 143 6.66 3.42 -2.20
N THR A 144 7.23 4.39 -2.91
CA THR A 144 8.51 5.06 -2.56
C THR A 144 8.39 6.57 -2.68
N ARG A 145 9.35 7.27 -2.06
CA ARG A 145 9.62 8.69 -2.27
C ARG A 145 10.81 8.84 -3.20
#